data_AF-A0A3P5XS24-F1
#
_entry.id   AF-A0A3P5XS24-F1
#
_cell.length_a   1.000
_cell.length_b   1.000
_cell.length_c   1.000
_cell.angle_alpha   90.00
_cell.angle_beta   90.00
_cell.angle_gamma   90.00
#
_symmetry.space_group_name_H-M   'P 1'
#
loop_
_entity.id
_entity.type
_entity.pdbx_description
1 polymer ?
#
loop_
_entity_poly.entity_id
_entity_poly.type
_entity_poly.pdbx_seq_one_letter_code
_entity_poly.pdbx_strand_id
1 'polypeptide(L)'
;MTIRFTEGDDPAAEAAGALDLTEQLYRIAVEELNEAFAGIREGRFELAKDGKRAVRDLADLSKALLEERRNVEKLRKQAAGEAGGGELDLGAARDEIGRRLACLRAARGD
;
A
#
# COMPACT_ATOMS: atom_id res chain seq x y z
N MET A 1 -9.34 -10.18 -21.87
CA MET A 1 -9.64 -8.79 -21.49
C MET A 1 -8.31 -8.15 -21.16
N THR A 2 -7.81 -7.28 -22.05
CA THR A 2 -6.46 -6.73 -21.98
C THR A 2 -6.58 -5.34 -21.36
N ILE A 3 -6.12 -5.18 -20.12
CA ILE A 3 -6.11 -3.87 -19.44
C ILE A 3 -4.97 -3.06 -20.07
N ARG A 4 -5.29 -1.91 -20.65
CA ARG A 4 -4.30 -0.95 -21.15
C ARG A 4 -3.96 0.02 -20.02
N PHE A 5 -2.69 0.14 -19.69
CA PHE A 5 -2.15 1.12 -18.76
C PHE A 5 -1.92 2.44 -19.54
N THR A 6 -2.61 3.49 -19.15
CA THR A 6 -2.45 4.84 -19.71
C THR A 6 -1.41 5.62 -18.91
N GLU A 7 -0.37 6.10 -19.60
CA GLU A 7 0.66 7.01 -19.06
C GLU A 7 -0.02 8.29 -18.54
N GLY A 8 -0.11 8.43 -17.21
CA GLY A 8 -0.65 9.63 -16.56
C GLY A 8 -1.26 9.42 -15.17
N ASP A 9 -1.56 8.17 -14.77
CA ASP A 9 -2.13 7.91 -13.45
C ASP A 9 -1.05 7.84 -12.37
N ASP A 10 -1.27 8.54 -11.26
CA ASP A 10 -0.44 8.43 -10.07
C ASP A 10 -0.42 6.96 -9.61
N PRO A 11 0.72 6.26 -9.68
CA PRO A 11 0.81 4.85 -9.34
C PRO A 11 0.39 4.57 -7.88
N ALA A 12 0.46 5.57 -6.99
CA ALA A 12 -0.05 5.45 -5.63
C ALA A 12 -1.59 5.48 -5.58
N ALA A 13 -2.24 6.29 -6.43
CA ALA A 13 -3.69 6.35 -6.54
C ALA A 13 -4.27 5.07 -7.15
N GLU A 14 -3.60 4.52 -8.17
CA GLU A 14 -3.97 3.23 -8.78
C GLU A 14 -3.86 2.08 -7.77
N ALA A 15 -2.76 2.02 -7.01
CA ALA A 15 -2.58 1.00 -5.98
C ALA A 15 -3.58 1.13 -4.83
N ALA A 16 -3.96 2.35 -4.46
CA ALA A 16 -5.02 2.60 -3.47
C ALA A 16 -6.39 2.12 -3.97
N GLY A 17 -6.72 2.37 -5.25
CA GLY A 17 -7.95 1.87 -5.87
C GLY A 17 -8.00 0.33 -5.95
N ALA A 18 -6.88 -0.32 -6.27
CA ALA A 18 -6.77 -1.79 -6.26
C ALA A 18 -6.97 -2.39 -4.86
N LEU A 19 -6.47 -1.71 -3.81
CA LEU A 19 -6.68 -2.13 -2.43
C LEU A 19 -8.16 -2.07 -2.02
N ASP A 20 -8.83 -0.96 -2.33
CA ASP A 20 -10.26 -0.78 -2.00
C ASP A 20 -11.14 -1.82 -2.71
N LEU A 21 -10.87 -2.06 -4.01
CA LEU A 21 -11.55 -3.12 -4.76
C LEU A 21 -11.35 -4.50 -4.12
N THR A 22 -10.13 -4.80 -3.67
CA THR A 22 -9.83 -6.09 -3.05
C THR A 22 -10.52 -6.25 -1.70
N GLU A 23 -10.63 -5.18 -0.90
CA GLU A 23 -11.40 -5.18 0.35
C GLU A 23 -12.88 -5.48 0.11
N GLN A 24 -13.47 -4.87 -0.92
CA GLN A 24 -14.87 -5.11 -1.30
C GLN A 24 -15.09 -6.58 -1.69
N LEU A 25 -14.20 -7.17 -2.49
CA LEU A 25 -14.28 -8.59 -2.87
C LEU A 25 -14.17 -9.53 -1.66
N TYR A 26 -13.36 -9.16 -0.67
CA TYR A 26 -13.21 -9.94 0.56
C TYR A 26 -14.51 -9.97 1.37
N ARG A 27 -15.20 -8.82 1.47
CA ARG A 27 -16.48 -8.71 2.17
C ARG A 27 -17.54 -9.61 1.55
N ILE A 28 -17.65 -9.57 0.22
CA ILE A 28 -18.58 -10.42 -0.54
C ILE A 28 -18.28 -11.90 -0.29
N ALA A 29 -17.01 -12.32 -0.41
CA ALA A 29 -16.62 -13.70 -0.21
C ALA A 29 -16.91 -14.21 1.22
N VAL A 30 -16.77 -13.34 2.24
CA VAL A 30 -17.13 -13.67 3.63
C VAL A 30 -18.64 -13.85 3.82
N GLU A 31 -19.46 -13.00 3.20
CA GLU A 31 -20.92 -13.10 3.24
C GLU A 31 -21.41 -14.43 2.64
N GLU A 32 -20.92 -14.79 1.45
CA GLU A 32 -21.25 -16.06 0.79
C GLU A 32 -20.86 -17.29 1.64
N LEU A 33 -19.69 -17.21 2.31
CA LEU A 33 -19.20 -18.25 3.20
C LEU A 33 -20.09 -18.47 4.42
N ASN A 34 -20.57 -17.38 5.02
CA ASN A 34 -21.48 -17.44 6.16
C ASN A 34 -22.83 -18.06 5.77
N GLU A 35 -23.35 -17.73 4.59
CA GLU A 35 -24.59 -18.31 4.07
C GLU A 35 -24.44 -19.82 3.82
N ALA A 36 -23.33 -20.24 3.21
CA ALA A 36 -23.01 -21.66 3.01
C ALA A 36 -22.94 -22.42 4.34
N PHE A 37 -22.32 -21.84 5.38
CA PHE A 37 -22.26 -22.47 6.71
C PHE A 37 -23.63 -22.58 7.39
N ALA A 38 -24.49 -21.57 7.24
CA ALA A 38 -25.86 -21.62 7.75
C ALA A 38 -26.65 -22.74 7.05
N GLY A 39 -26.56 -22.83 5.72
CA GLY A 39 -27.20 -23.89 4.94
C GLY A 39 -26.77 -25.30 5.34
N ILE A 40 -25.47 -25.53 5.56
CA ILE A 40 -24.96 -26.84 6.00
C ILE A 40 -25.50 -27.19 7.40
N ARG A 41 -25.55 -26.23 8.33
CA ARG A 41 -26.13 -26.46 9.68
C ARG A 41 -27.60 -26.84 9.64
N GLU A 42 -28.33 -26.36 8.64
CA GLU A 42 -29.74 -26.68 8.41
C GLU A 42 -29.95 -27.98 7.60
N GLY A 43 -28.88 -28.75 7.34
CA GLY A 43 -28.95 -30.03 6.62
C GLY A 43 -29.04 -29.88 5.10
N ARG A 44 -28.87 -28.67 4.55
CA ARG A 44 -28.78 -28.43 3.10
C ARG A 44 -27.36 -28.69 2.60
N PHE A 45 -26.98 -29.97 2.52
CA PHE A 45 -25.62 -30.39 2.16
C PHE A 45 -25.22 -30.10 0.69
N GLU A 46 -26.17 -29.82 -0.19
CA GLU A 46 -25.88 -29.38 -1.57
C GLU A 46 -25.04 -28.10 -1.59
N LEU A 47 -25.17 -27.24 -0.57
CA LEU A 47 -24.42 -26.00 -0.40
C LEU A 47 -22.96 -26.23 0.06
N ALA A 48 -22.58 -27.46 0.44
CA ALA A 48 -21.24 -27.76 0.94
C ALA A 48 -20.16 -27.64 -0.17
N LYS A 49 -20.51 -27.90 -1.43
CA LYS A 49 -19.61 -27.70 -2.57
C LYS A 49 -19.33 -26.21 -2.81
N ASP A 50 -20.36 -25.38 -2.68
CA ASP A 50 -20.26 -23.94 -2.86
C ASP A 50 -19.44 -23.31 -1.73
N GLY A 51 -19.64 -23.76 -0.48
CA GLY A 51 -18.78 -23.36 0.64
C GLY A 51 -17.31 -23.72 0.44
N LYS A 52 -16.99 -24.93 -0.05
CA LYS A 52 -15.59 -25.33 -0.37
C LYS A 52 -14.98 -24.52 -1.51
N ARG A 53 -15.80 -23.99 -2.42
CA ARG A 53 -15.35 -23.08 -3.49
C ARG A 53 -15.07 -21.71 -2.91
N ALA A 54 -16.00 -21.14 -2.14
CA ALA A 54 -15.85 -19.84 -1.48
C ALA A 54 -14.59 -19.78 -0.59
N VAL A 55 -14.27 -20.84 0.16
CA VAL A 55 -13.02 -20.90 0.96
C VAL A 55 -11.76 -20.80 0.09
N ARG A 56 -11.75 -21.46 -1.07
CA ARG A 56 -10.61 -21.40 -2.00
C ARG A 56 -10.48 -20.02 -2.63
N ASP A 57 -11.60 -19.47 -3.08
CA ASP A 57 -11.65 -18.15 -3.69
C ASP A 57 -11.19 -17.08 -2.69
N LEU A 58 -11.61 -17.17 -1.42
CA LEU A 58 -11.13 -16.31 -0.33
C LEU A 58 -9.61 -16.45 -0.11
N ALA A 59 -9.09 -17.69 -0.08
CA ALA A 59 -7.66 -17.92 0.13
C ALA A 59 -6.81 -17.36 -1.03
N ASP A 60 -7.30 -17.42 -2.26
CA ASP A 60 -6.61 -16.86 -3.42
C ASP A 60 -6.68 -15.33 -3.45
N LEU A 61 -7.83 -14.74 -3.09
CA LEU A 61 -7.96 -13.30 -2.86
C LEU A 61 -7.02 -12.79 -1.75
N SER A 62 -6.90 -13.52 -0.64
CA SER A 62 -5.95 -13.17 0.44
C SER A 62 -4.50 -13.13 -0.06
N LYS A 63 -4.09 -14.08 -0.92
CA LYS A 63 -2.74 -14.10 -1.48
C LYS A 63 -2.49 -12.89 -2.39
N ALA A 64 -3.45 -12.55 -3.26
CA ALA A 64 -3.36 -11.40 -4.14
C ALA A 64 -3.26 -10.09 -3.33
N LEU A 65 -4.08 -9.93 -2.28
CA LEU A 65 -4.02 -8.79 -1.37
C LEU A 65 -2.65 -8.64 -0.70
N LEU A 66 -2.08 -9.75 -0.21
CA LEU A 66 -0.77 -9.75 0.42
C LEU A 66 0.36 -9.45 -0.56
N GLU A 67 0.19 -9.75 -1.84
CA GLU A 67 1.10 -9.36 -2.91
C GLU A 67 1.00 -7.87 -3.20
N GLU A 68 -0.21 -7.33 -3.36
CA GLU A 68 -0.42 -5.90 -3.57
C GLU A 68 0.07 -5.06 -2.39
N ARG A 69 -0.16 -5.51 -1.15
CA ARG A 69 0.41 -4.84 0.03
C ARG A 69 1.93 -4.77 -0.03
N ARG A 70 2.60 -5.86 -0.45
CA ARG A 70 4.06 -5.88 -0.62
C ARG A 70 4.51 -4.92 -1.72
N ASN A 71 3.75 -4.83 -2.82
CA ASN A 71 4.00 -3.87 -3.90
C ASN A 71 3.87 -2.43 -3.42
N VAL A 72 2.80 -2.09 -2.71
CA VAL A 72 2.57 -0.77 -2.12
C VAL A 72 3.68 -0.41 -1.13
N GLU A 73 4.07 -1.32 -0.23
CA GLU A 73 5.17 -1.07 0.70
C GLU A 73 6.51 -0.85 -0.02
N LYS A 74 6.76 -1.58 -1.12
CA LYS A 74 7.95 -1.39 -1.96
C LYS A 74 7.93 -0.02 -2.65
N LEU A 75 6.81 0.35 -3.27
CA LEU A 75 6.63 1.65 -3.92
C LEU A 75 6.76 2.79 -2.92
N ARG A 76 6.17 2.66 -1.73
CA ARG A 76 6.29 3.64 -0.65
C ARG A 76 7.75 3.86 -0.22
N LYS A 77 8.53 2.78 -0.13
CA LYS A 77 9.97 2.85 0.16
C LYS A 77 10.77 3.50 -0.98
N GLN A 78 10.43 3.22 -2.24
CA GLN A 78 11.07 3.83 -3.39
C GLN A 78 10.78 5.34 -3.47
N ALA A 79 9.52 5.75 -3.30
CA ALA A 79 9.13 7.15 -3.24
C ALA A 79 9.78 7.88 -2.05
N ALA A 80 9.88 7.24 -0.89
CA ALA A 80 10.61 7.79 0.26
C ALA A 80 12.14 7.83 0.04
N GLY A 81 12.68 6.93 -0.77
CA GLY A 81 14.09 6.91 -1.18
C GLY A 81 14.48 8.06 -2.12
N GLU A 82 13.54 8.58 -2.90
CA GLU A 82 13.74 9.82 -3.69
C GLU A 82 13.62 11.08 -2.83
N ALA A 83 12.75 11.09 -1.82
CA ALA A 83 12.64 12.20 -0.87
C ALA A 83 13.88 12.39 0.04
N GLY A 84 14.77 11.39 0.11
CA GLY A 84 16.06 11.46 0.79
C GLY A 84 17.27 11.63 -0.14
N GLY A 85 17.04 11.77 -1.45
CA GLY A 85 18.08 11.84 -2.49
C GLY A 85 18.70 13.23 -2.70
N GLY A 86 18.35 14.22 -1.88
CA GLY A 86 19.15 15.43 -1.77
C GLY A 86 20.40 15.08 -0.99
N GLU A 87 21.52 14.84 -1.67
CA GLU A 87 22.82 14.68 -1.02
C GLU A 87 23.01 15.85 -0.04
N LEU A 88 23.11 15.55 1.26
CA LEU A 88 23.34 16.57 2.27
C LEU A 88 24.70 17.19 1.98
N ASP A 89 24.72 18.37 1.38
CA ASP A 89 25.94 19.13 1.17
C ASP A 89 26.43 19.69 2.52
N LEU A 90 27.21 18.87 3.21
CA LEU A 90 27.84 19.22 4.48
C LEU A 90 28.84 20.38 4.32
N GLY A 91 29.34 20.63 3.11
CA GLY A 91 30.19 21.76 2.78
C GLY A 91 29.40 23.06 2.81
N ALA A 92 28.32 23.15 2.03
CA ALA A 92 27.43 24.33 2.02
C ALA A 92 26.81 24.60 3.40
N ALA A 93 26.45 23.55 4.14
CA ALA A 93 25.95 23.68 5.52
C ALA A 93 27.01 24.26 6.46
N ARG A 94 28.28 23.83 6.34
CA ARG A 94 29.40 24.36 7.11
C ARG A 94 29.65 25.83 6.79
N ASP A 95 29.60 26.21 5.52
CA ASP A 95 29.80 27.60 5.10
C ASP A 95 28.72 28.52 5.66
N GLU A 96 27.46 28.08 5.64
CA GLU A 96 26.34 28.82 6.23
C GLU A 96 26.49 29.00 7.74
N ILE A 97 26.88 27.96 8.47
CA ILE A 97 27.17 28.05 9.91
C ILE A 97 28.32 29.04 10.15
N GLY A 98 29.39 28.98 9.35
CA GLY A 98 30.53 29.88 9.43
C GLY A 98 30.13 31.35 9.26
N ARG A 99 29.30 31.65 8.26
CA ARG A 99 28.73 33.00 8.04
C ARG A 99 27.95 33.49 9.25
N ARG A 100 27.05 32.67 9.79
CA ARG A 100 26.23 33.04 10.97
C ARG A 100 27.09 33.30 12.20
N LEU A 101 28.10 32.47 12.43
CA LEU A 101 29.05 32.69 13.52
C LEU A 101 29.86 33.97 13.35
N ALA A 102 30.27 34.31 12.12
CA ALA A 102 30.95 35.57 11.84
C ALA A 102 30.04 36.78 12.11
N CYS A 103 28.77 36.73 11.69
CA CYS A 103 27.78 37.77 12.02
C CYS A 103 27.61 37.94 13.53
N LEU A 104 27.57 36.84 14.29
CA LEU A 104 27.46 36.89 15.76
C LEU A 104 28.71 37.49 16.41
N ARG A 105 29.91 37.20 15.92
CA ARG A 105 31.16 37.81 16.41
C ARG A 105 31.21 39.31 16.10
N ALA A 106 30.88 39.68 14.87
CA ALA A 106 30.81 41.09 14.47
C ALA A 106 29.79 41.88 15.31
N ALA A 107 28.63 41.29 15.62
CA ALA A 107 27.64 41.91 16.50
C ALA A 107 28.12 42.04 17.96
N ARG A 108 29.06 41.20 18.40
CA ARG A 108 29.70 41.27 19.72
C ARG A 108 30.81 42.32 19.79
N GLY A 109 31.30 42.81 18.64
CA GLY A 109 32.41 43.75 18.56
C GLY A 109 33.80 43.10 18.61
N ASP A 110 33.88 41.79 18.36
CA ASP A 110 35.12 41.02 18.15
C ASP A 110 35.46 40.95 16.64
#